data_AF-A0A7W8H8W6-F1
#
_entry.id   AF-A0A7W8H8W6-F1
#
_cell.length_a   1.000
_cell.length_b   1.000
_cell.length_c   1.000
_cell.angle_alpha   90.00
_cell.angle_beta   90.00
_cell.angle_gamma   90.00
#
_symmetry.space_group_name_H-M   'P 1'
#
loop_
_entity.id
_entity.type
_entity.pdbx_description
1 polymer ?
#
loop_
_entity_poly.entity_id
_entity_poly.type
_entity_poly.pdbx_seq_one_letter_code
_entity_poly.pdbx_strand_id
1 'polypeptide(L)'
;MKNYIVLSNRESDNGRPDILVKYPSVRGKAVIFELKVSNTYSGLSAKCDEALEQIRDQKYNEALREEGYTDIFKYGVAFYRKECMVKVE
;
A
#
# COMPACT_ATOMS: atom_id res chain seq x y z
N MET A 1 7.29 -9.91 -15.91
CA MET A 1 7.37 -9.61 -14.47
C MET A 1 8.38 -10.51 -13.73
N LYS A 2 9.61 -10.73 -14.25
CA LYS A 2 10.59 -11.64 -13.60
C LYS A 2 11.51 -10.95 -12.58
N ASN A 3 11.41 -9.63 -12.41
CA ASN A 3 12.37 -8.83 -11.63
C ASN A 3 11.68 -7.90 -10.61
N TYR A 4 10.61 -8.32 -9.93
CA TYR A 4 10.06 -7.54 -8.81
C TYR A 4 9.99 -8.43 -7.57
N ILE A 5 10.38 -7.86 -6.43
CA ILE A 5 10.22 -8.49 -5.13
C ILE A 5 8.81 -8.14 -4.65
N VAL A 6 7.99 -9.14 -4.39
CA VAL A 6 6.64 -8.98 -3.85
C VAL A 6 6.62 -9.55 -2.45
N LEU A 7 6.22 -8.73 -1.48
CA LEU A 7 6.04 -9.10 -0.09
C LEU A 7 4.57 -8.85 0.26
N SER A 8 3.90 -9.82 0.87
CA SER A 8 2.52 -9.66 1.32
C SER A 8 2.38 -10.11 2.76
N ASN A 9 1.62 -9.39 3.56
CA ASN A 9 1.33 -9.79 4.93
C ASN A 9 -0.05 -10.45 4.97
N ARG A 10 -0.14 -11.68 5.52
CA ARG A 10 -1.41 -12.40 5.64
C ARG A 10 -1.87 -12.58 7.09
N GLU A 11 -1.00 -12.38 8.09
CA GLU A 11 -1.26 -12.86 9.46
C GLU A 11 -0.71 -12.04 10.64
N SER A 12 -0.13 -10.83 10.49
CA SER A 12 0.42 -10.15 11.70
C SER A 12 0.41 -8.62 11.64
N ASP A 13 -0.38 -8.02 12.53
CA ASP A 13 -0.28 -6.64 12.99
C ASP A 13 1.11 -6.42 13.62
N ASN A 14 1.96 -5.63 12.93
CA ASN A 14 3.01 -4.73 13.49
C ASN A 14 4.23 -4.49 12.58
N GLY A 15 4.12 -4.55 11.25
CA GLY A 15 5.24 -3.98 10.47
C GLY A 15 5.29 -4.17 8.96
N ARG A 16 4.26 -4.74 8.32
CA ARG A 16 4.25 -4.85 6.86
C ARG A 16 2.88 -4.45 6.30
N PRO A 17 2.88 -3.71 5.17
CA PRO A 17 1.65 -3.45 4.43
C PRO A 17 1.07 -4.74 3.86
N ASP A 18 -0.19 -4.68 3.43
CA ASP A 18 -0.85 -5.81 2.77
C ASP A 18 -0.04 -6.33 1.58
N ILE A 19 0.42 -5.42 0.72
CA ILE A 19 1.30 -5.75 -0.41
C ILE A 19 2.37 -4.68 -0.59
N LEU A 20 3.62 -5.10 -0.65
CA LEU A 20 4.76 -4.30 -1.06
C LEU A 20 5.39 -4.91 -2.31
N VAL A 21 5.49 -4.11 -3.37
CA VAL A 21 6.16 -4.47 -4.62
C VAL A 21 7.35 -3.55 -4.80
N LYS A 22 8.56 -4.09 -4.83
CA LYS A 22 9.77 -3.27 -5.05
C LYS A 22 10.68 -3.85 -6.12
N TYR A 23 11.25 -2.96 -6.93
CA TYR A 23 12.27 -3.34 -7.90
C TYR A 23 13.55 -3.78 -7.15
N PRO A 24 14.26 -4.84 -7.55
CA PRO A 24 15.45 -5.33 -6.83
C PRO A 24 16.55 -4.28 -6.64
N SER A 25 16.61 -3.28 -7.52
CA SER A 25 17.49 -2.12 -7.38
C SER A 25 16.70 -0.92 -6.86
N VAL A 26 17.28 -0.19 -5.91
CA VAL A 26 16.76 1.07 -5.36
C VAL A 26 16.57 2.19 -6.38
N ARG A 27 17.16 2.03 -7.58
CA ARG A 27 16.95 2.93 -8.73
C ARG A 27 15.58 2.75 -9.39
N GLY A 28 14.89 1.65 -9.11
CA GLY A 28 13.54 1.37 -9.60
C GLY A 28 12.46 1.81 -8.60
N LYS A 29 11.22 1.54 -8.97
CA LYS A 29 10.04 1.91 -8.18
C LYS A 29 9.81 0.94 -7.02
N ALA A 30 9.30 1.48 -5.93
CA ALA A 30 8.62 0.72 -4.89
C ALA A 30 7.15 1.15 -4.80
N VAL A 31 6.27 0.21 -4.48
CA VAL A 31 4.83 0.41 -4.43
C VAL A 31 4.27 -0.28 -3.19
N ILE A 32 3.60 0.48 -2.35
CA ILE A 32 2.91 0.00 -1.15
C ILE A 32 1.41 0.00 -1.44
N PHE A 33 0.71 -1.09 -1.13
CA PHE A 33 -0.73 -1.18 -1.16
C PHE A 33 -1.26 -1.53 0.23
N GLU A 34 -2.32 -0.82 0.61
CA GLU A 34 -3.12 -1.14 1.78
C GLU A 34 -4.59 -1.24 1.38
N LEU A 35 -5.24 -2.33 1.77
CA LEU A 35 -6.57 -2.72 1.33
C LEU A 35 -7.56 -2.58 2.50
N LYS A 36 -8.73 -2.02 2.19
CA LYS A 36 -9.83 -1.84 3.13
C LYS A 36 -11.14 -2.35 2.55
N VAL A 37 -12.07 -2.72 3.43
CA VAL A 37 -13.45 -3.03 3.05
C VAL A 37 -14.37 -1.97 3.63
N SER A 38 -15.23 -1.42 2.78
CA SER A 38 -16.31 -0.51 3.17
C SER A 38 -17.62 -1.28 3.28
N ASN A 39 -18.47 -0.88 4.23
CA ASN A 39 -19.84 -1.40 4.36
C ASN A 39 -20.85 -0.67 3.46
N THR A 40 -20.45 0.45 2.86
CA THR A 40 -21.29 1.27 1.97
C THR A 40 -20.50 1.73 0.75
N TYR A 41 -21.20 1.99 -0.35
CA TYR A 41 -20.58 2.55 -1.56
C TYR A 41 -19.97 3.95 -1.28
N SER A 42 -20.69 4.80 -0.55
CA SER A 42 -20.20 6.14 -0.18
C SER A 42 -18.98 6.12 0.76
N GLY A 43 -18.77 5.03 1.51
CA GLY A 43 -17.62 4.88 2.40
C GLY A 43 -16.30 4.54 1.68
N LEU A 44 -16.33 4.21 0.39
CA LEU A 44 -15.13 3.80 -0.37
C LEU A 44 -14.01 4.84 -0.32
N SER A 45 -14.34 6.12 -0.52
CA SER A 45 -13.34 7.20 -0.49
C SER A 45 -12.67 7.31 0.88
N ALA A 46 -13.47 7.35 1.95
CA ALA A 46 -12.96 7.46 3.31
C ALA A 46 -12.09 6.25 3.69
N LYS A 47 -12.43 5.05 3.21
CA LYS A 47 -11.61 3.86 3.40
C LYS A 47 -10.29 3.89 2.63
N CYS A 48 -10.24 4.51 1.45
CA CYS A 48 -8.97 4.74 0.77
C CYS A 48 -8.09 5.73 1.55
N ASP A 49 -8.70 6.78 2.13
CA ASP A 49 -7.98 7.75 2.95
C ASP A 49 -7.41 7.11 4.22
N GLU A 50 -8.21 6.28 4.91
CA GLU A 50 -7.77 5.48 6.06
C GLU A 50 -6.59 4.55 5.71
N ALA A 51 -6.62 3.93 4.52
CA ALA A 51 -5.54 3.07 4.05
C ALA A 51 -4.24 3.87 3.83
N LEU A 52 -4.33 5.06 3.22
CA LEU A 52 -3.18 5.95 3.04
C LEU A 52 -2.67 6.50 4.38
N GLU A 53 -3.56 6.83 5.32
CA GLU A 53 -3.23 7.22 6.70
C GLU A 53 -2.44 6.11 7.40
N GLN A 54 -2.90 4.87 7.33
CA GLN A 54 -2.20 3.73 7.91
C GLN A 54 -0.79 3.56 7.32
N ILE A 55 -0.62 3.72 6.01
CA ILE A 55 0.71 3.66 5.37
C ILE A 55 1.65 4.75 5.92
N ARG A 56 1.13 5.95 6.20
CA ARG A 56 1.88 7.06 6.80
C ARG A 56 2.23 6.77 8.25
N ASP A 57 1.26 6.36 9.06
CA ASP A 57 1.41 6.13 10.51
C ASP A 57 2.36 4.97 10.80
N GLN A 58 2.31 3.92 10.00
CA GLN A 58 3.21 2.77 10.10
C GLN A 58 4.59 3.02 9.50
N LYS A 59 4.83 4.22 8.94
CA LYS A 59 6.14 4.66 8.43
C LYS A 59 6.75 3.72 7.37
N TYR A 60 5.93 2.99 6.62
CA TYR A 60 6.41 2.07 5.58
C TYR A 60 7.23 2.79 4.49
N ASN A 61 6.87 4.03 4.18
CA ASN A 61 7.63 4.89 3.28
C ASN A 61 9.00 5.27 3.85
N GLU A 62 9.14 5.46 5.17
CA GLU A 62 10.43 5.78 5.79
C GLU A 62 11.38 4.59 5.68
N ALA A 63 10.90 3.37 5.96
CA ALA A 63 11.71 2.15 5.82
C ALA A 63 12.25 1.96 4.39
N LEU A 64 11.43 2.23 3.36
CA LEU A 64 11.88 2.17 1.96
C LEU A 64 12.87 3.29 1.60
N ARG A 65 12.75 4.46 2.22
CA ARG A 65 13.71 5.55 2.04
C ARG A 65 15.06 5.24 2.68
N GLU A 66 15.06 4.61 3.86
CA GLU A 66 16.28 4.10 4.51
C GLU A 66 16.96 3.01 3.67
N GLU A 67 16.19 2.15 2.99
CA GLU A 67 16.72 1.22 2.00
C GLU A 67 17.29 1.89 0.74
N GLY A 68 16.93 3.16 0.47
CA GLY A 68 17.45 3.97 -0.63
C GLY A 68 16.49 4.22 -1.80
N TYR A 69 15.23 3.77 -1.70
CA TYR A 69 14.22 4.08 -2.73
C TYR A 69 13.80 5.55 -2.66
N THR A 70 13.63 6.16 -3.82
CA THR A 70 13.19 7.56 -3.96
C THR A 70 11.86 7.69 -4.68
N ASP A 71 11.55 6.76 -5.58
CA ASP A 71 10.30 6.67 -6.34
C ASP A 71 9.38 5.63 -5.67
N ILE A 72 8.56 6.08 -4.73
CA ILE A 72 7.69 5.26 -3.88
C ILE A 72 6.24 5.70 -4.07
N PHE A 73 5.38 4.79 -4.56
CA PHE A 73 3.93 5.02 -4.63
C PHE A 73 3.21 4.36 -3.47
N LYS A 74 2.21 5.05 -2.92
CA LYS A 74 1.34 4.54 -1.87
C LYS A 74 -0.08 4.45 -2.41
N TYR A 75 -0.67 3.27 -2.35
CA TYR A 75 -2.02 3.01 -2.83
C TYR A 75 -2.93 2.63 -1.67
N GLY A 76 -3.98 3.43 -1.47
CA GLY A 76 -5.12 3.05 -0.66
C GLY A 76 -6.20 2.44 -1.55
N VAL A 77 -6.55 1.19 -1.31
CA VAL A 77 -7.55 0.45 -2.11
C VAL A 77 -8.73 0.10 -1.21
N ALA A 78 -9.94 0.47 -1.59
CA ALA A 78 -11.15 0.13 -0.85
C ALA A 78 -12.12 -0.67 -1.70
N PHE A 79 -12.71 -1.72 -1.12
CA PHE A 79 -13.71 -2.57 -1.76
C PHE A 79 -15.09 -2.42 -1.11
N TYR A 80 -16.14 -2.46 -1.94
CA TYR A 80 -17.53 -2.59 -1.52
C TYR A 80 -18.23 -3.55 -2.49
N ARG A 81 -18.50 -4.78 -2.04
CA ARG A 81 -19.05 -5.85 -2.90
C ARG A 81 -18.19 -6.05 -4.16
N LYS A 82 -18.71 -5.69 -5.34
CA LYS A 82 -18.02 -5.78 -6.63
C LYS A 82 -17.37 -4.46 -7.07
N GLU A 83 -17.57 -3.39 -6.31
CA GLU A 83 -17.01 -2.08 -6.57
C GLU A 83 -15.68 -1.90 -5.85
N CYS A 84 -14.78 -1.15 -6.47
CA CYS A 84 -13.47 -0.83 -5.91
C CYS A 84 -13.13 0.64 -6.18
N MET A 85 -12.47 1.28 -5.22
CA MET A 85 -11.88 2.60 -5.36
C MET A 85 -10.40 2.54 -5.03
N VAL A 86 -9.60 3.34 -5.73
CA VAL A 86 -8.16 3.44 -5.53
C VAL A 86 -7.78 4.90 -5.41
N LYS A 87 -6.98 5.24 -4.39
CA LYS A 87 -6.27 6.53 -4.28
C LYS A 87 -4.78 6.29 -4.27
N VAL A 88 -4.02 7.26 -4.78
CA VAL A 88 -2.56 7.22 -4.85
C VAL A 88 -1.96 8.48 -4.22
N GLU A 89 -0.86 8.31 -3.50
CA GLU A 89 -0.01 9.36 -2.93
C GLU A 89 1.48 9.08 -3.19
#